data_AF-A0A6A5UDV8-F1
#
_entry.id   AF-A0A6A5UDV8-F1
#
_cell.length_a   1.000
_cell.length_b   1.000
_cell.length_c   1.000
_cell.angle_alpha   90.00
_cell.angle_beta   90.00
_cell.angle_gamma   90.00
#
_symmetry.space_group_name_H-M   'P 1'
#
loop_
_entity.id
_entity.type
_entity.pdbx_description
1 polymer ?
#
loop_
_entity_poly.entity_id
_entity_poly.type
_entity_poly.pdbx_seq_one_letter_code
_entity_poly.pdbx_strand_id
1 'polypeptide(L)'
;CTGSGGPTPVFEKHINAQRRSTGKDSLRFYISDKYPNPEAWKEIVAGRYHLNQIEESVDAADPPPNRIFRLFNLSFHHFPDPAAIEILRSTMETADGIAIIELQDRRLGCLAMMGFNWMFLWKITPFWSEPKRSLIRKMLWLFPNMVIYAAVLFTLCWDGMASCIRTREFGEFIDLVAKAADGSGFVLLTQRHSIP
;
A
#
# COMPACT_ATOMS: atom_id res chain seq x y z
N CYS A 1 0.02 -7.41 -4.84
CA CYS A 1 0.43 -7.34 -3.43
C CYS A 1 -0.49 -6.39 -2.69
N THR A 2 -1.48 -6.98 -2.03
CA THR A 2 -2.58 -6.25 -1.40
C THR A 2 -2.58 -6.38 0.12
N GLY A 3 -1.71 -7.23 0.69
CA GLY A 3 -1.69 -7.52 2.11
C GLY A 3 -3.10 -7.91 2.59
N SER A 4 -3.63 -7.15 3.54
CA SER A 4 -5.01 -7.32 4.03
C SER A 4 -6.11 -6.68 3.16
N GLY A 5 -5.83 -6.31 1.91
CA GLY A 5 -6.80 -5.82 0.91
C GLY A 5 -6.66 -4.33 0.53
N GLY A 6 -6.03 -3.51 1.39
CA GLY A 6 -5.68 -2.11 1.11
C GLY A 6 -6.85 -1.23 0.62
N PRO A 7 -6.59 -0.19 -0.19
CA PRO A 7 -7.64 0.67 -0.75
C PRO A 7 -8.38 0.07 -1.95
N THR A 8 -8.04 -1.16 -2.37
CA THR A 8 -8.65 -1.85 -3.51
C THR A 8 -10.18 -1.86 -3.49
N PRO A 9 -10.86 -2.10 -2.35
CA PRO A 9 -12.31 -2.12 -2.31
C PRO A 9 -12.93 -0.73 -2.51
N VAL A 10 -12.18 0.33 -2.21
CA VAL A 10 -12.59 1.72 -2.47
C VAL A 10 -12.43 2.02 -3.95
N PHE A 11 -11.32 1.61 -4.57
CA PHE A 11 -11.09 1.78 -6.01
C PHE A 11 -12.12 1.04 -6.85
N GLU A 12 -12.39 -0.23 -6.54
CA GLU A 12 -13.41 -1.02 -7.22
C GLU A 12 -14.75 -0.28 -7.24
N LYS A 13 -15.22 0.16 -6.06
CA LYS A 13 -16.49 0.87 -5.92
C LYS A 13 -16.52 2.16 -6.76
N HIS A 14 -15.50 3.02 -6.65
CA HIS A 14 -15.50 4.33 -7.31
C HIS A 14 -15.32 4.21 -8.83
N ILE A 15 -14.39 3.36 -9.28
CA ILE A 15 -14.13 3.14 -10.70
C ILE A 15 -15.37 2.53 -11.35
N ASN A 16 -15.97 1.49 -10.75
CA ASN A 16 -17.17 0.87 -11.33
C ASN A 16 -18.39 1.79 -11.29
N ALA A 17 -18.54 2.64 -10.27
CA ALA A 17 -19.60 3.66 -10.25
C ALA A 17 -19.44 4.68 -11.40
N GLN A 18 -18.21 5.18 -11.62
CA GLN A 18 -17.92 6.12 -12.71
C GLN A 18 -18.04 5.48 -14.10
N ARG A 19 -17.68 4.20 -14.23
CA ARG A 19 -17.89 3.45 -15.48
C ARG A 19 -19.36 3.27 -15.79
N ARG A 20 -20.18 2.88 -14.80
CA ARG A 20 -21.64 2.78 -14.97
C ARG A 20 -22.28 4.13 -15.34
N SER A 21 -21.86 5.23 -14.71
CA SER A 21 -22.42 6.56 -15.05
C SER A 21 -22.04 7.03 -16.46
N THR A 22 -21.00 6.45 -17.05
CA THR A 22 -20.58 6.71 -18.44
C THR A 22 -20.99 5.61 -19.43
N GLY A 23 -21.89 4.70 -19.03
CA GLY A 23 -22.40 3.62 -19.88
C GLY A 23 -21.39 2.52 -20.20
N LYS A 24 -20.34 2.37 -19.39
CA LYS A 24 -19.31 1.33 -19.54
C LYS A 24 -19.53 0.18 -18.56
N ASP A 25 -19.16 -1.03 -18.97
CA ASP A 25 -19.21 -2.23 -18.12
C ASP A 25 -18.30 -2.11 -16.90
N SER A 26 -18.73 -2.68 -15.77
CA SER A 26 -17.91 -2.76 -14.55
C SER A 26 -16.67 -3.64 -14.77
N LEU A 27 -15.56 -3.26 -14.16
CA LEU A 27 -14.31 -4.03 -14.14
C LEU A 27 -14.33 -5.02 -12.98
N ARG A 28 -13.70 -6.18 -13.19
CA ARG A 28 -13.37 -7.12 -12.12
C ARG A 28 -12.03 -6.75 -11.51
N PHE A 29 -11.99 -6.70 -10.19
CA PHE A 29 -10.80 -6.52 -9.38
C PHE A 29 -10.44 -7.84 -8.71
N TYR A 30 -9.14 -8.08 -8.56
CA TYR A 30 -8.58 -9.22 -7.86
C TYR A 30 -7.60 -8.72 -6.80
N ILE A 31 -7.75 -9.20 -5.57
CA ILE A 31 -6.74 -9.05 -4.52
C ILE A 31 -5.90 -10.32 -4.45
N SER A 32 -4.59 -10.13 -4.37
CA SER A 32 -3.62 -11.21 -4.27
C SER A 32 -2.40 -10.76 -3.48
N ASP A 33 -1.69 -11.73 -2.92
CA ASP A 33 -0.45 -11.50 -2.20
C ASP A 33 0.48 -12.71 -2.26
N LYS A 34 1.77 -12.49 -1.96
CA LYS A 34 2.74 -13.56 -1.80
C LYS A 34 2.46 -14.35 -0.52
N TYR A 35 1.91 -13.69 0.50
CA TYR A 35 1.43 -14.32 1.73
C TYR A 35 -0.07 -14.00 1.91
N PRO A 36 -0.96 -14.77 1.25
CA PRO A 36 -2.40 -14.53 1.30
C PRO A 36 -2.94 -14.46 2.72
N ASN A 37 -3.95 -13.60 2.94
CA ASN A 37 -4.66 -13.49 4.22
C ASN A 37 -6.18 -13.65 4.02
N PRO A 38 -6.66 -14.90 3.80
CA PRO A 38 -8.06 -15.16 3.49
C PRO A 38 -9.04 -14.65 4.55
N GLU A 39 -8.66 -14.71 5.83
CA GLU A 39 -9.50 -14.23 6.93
C GLU A 39 -9.75 -12.71 6.85
N ALA A 40 -8.71 -11.93 6.55
CA ALA A 40 -8.87 -10.48 6.34
C ALA A 40 -9.69 -10.16 5.08
N TRP A 41 -9.63 -11.03 4.07
CA TRP A 41 -10.30 -10.80 2.78
C TRP A 41 -11.76 -11.20 2.77
N LYS A 42 -12.16 -12.16 3.62
CA LYS A 42 -13.52 -12.69 3.68
C LYS A 42 -14.57 -11.60 3.81
N GLU A 43 -14.40 -10.66 4.74
CA GLU A 43 -15.33 -9.55 4.94
C GLU A 43 -15.23 -8.49 3.83
N ILE A 44 -14.04 -8.29 3.27
CA ILE A 44 -13.78 -7.31 2.23
C ILE A 44 -14.52 -7.70 0.93
N VAL A 45 -14.48 -8.98 0.60
CA VAL A 45 -15.05 -9.56 -0.62
C VAL A 45 -16.53 -9.92 -0.44
N ALA A 46 -16.99 -10.17 0.80
CA ALA A 46 -18.37 -10.51 1.11
C ALA A 46 -19.38 -9.51 0.51
N GLY A 47 -20.34 -10.04 -0.26
CA GLY A 47 -21.40 -9.24 -0.87
C GLY A 47 -20.97 -8.37 -2.06
N ARG A 48 -19.74 -8.54 -2.59
CA ARG A 48 -19.26 -7.80 -3.77
C ARG A 48 -19.19 -8.68 -5.00
N TYR A 49 -19.76 -8.19 -6.11
CA TYR A 49 -19.78 -8.91 -7.39
C TYR A 49 -18.52 -8.71 -8.25
N HIS A 50 -17.76 -7.64 -7.98
CA HIS A 50 -16.66 -7.20 -8.82
C HIS A 50 -15.31 -7.13 -8.10
N LEU A 51 -15.24 -7.58 -6.86
CA LEU A 51 -14.01 -7.76 -6.11
C LEU A 51 -13.86 -9.25 -5.81
N ASN A 52 -12.74 -9.84 -6.19
CA ASN A 52 -12.46 -11.26 -6.01
C ASN A 52 -11.11 -11.43 -5.32
N GLN A 53 -10.84 -12.59 -4.75
CA GLN A 53 -9.55 -12.94 -4.16
C GLN A 53 -8.89 -14.09 -4.93
N ILE A 54 -7.57 -14.12 -4.92
CA ILE A 54 -6.74 -15.26 -5.33
C ILE A 54 -6.15 -15.81 -4.03
N GLU A 55 -6.61 -16.99 -3.60
CA GLU A 55 -6.25 -17.56 -2.31
C GLU A 55 -4.85 -18.18 -2.30
N GLU A 56 -4.35 -18.53 -3.49
CA GLU A 56 -3.01 -19.03 -3.69
C GLU A 56 -1.96 -17.92 -3.54
N SER A 57 -0.75 -18.32 -3.15
CA SER A 57 0.40 -17.42 -3.14
C SER A 57 0.69 -16.92 -4.56
N VAL A 58 0.77 -15.61 -4.73
CA VAL A 58 1.08 -14.98 -6.01
C VAL A 58 2.39 -14.21 -5.90
N ASP A 59 3.38 -14.59 -6.70
CA ASP A 59 4.57 -13.77 -6.89
C ASP A 59 4.22 -12.58 -7.79
N ALA A 60 4.59 -11.37 -7.37
CA ALA A 60 4.37 -10.17 -8.16
C ALA A 60 5.15 -10.17 -9.48
N ALA A 61 6.26 -10.92 -9.53
CA ALA A 61 7.07 -11.13 -10.72
C ALA A 61 6.47 -12.15 -11.69
N ASP A 62 5.61 -13.05 -11.22
CA ASP A 62 4.99 -14.08 -12.05
C ASP A 62 3.51 -14.30 -11.66
N PRO A 63 2.65 -13.28 -11.87
CA PRO A 63 1.23 -13.42 -11.58
C PRO A 63 0.54 -14.23 -12.69
N PRO A 64 -0.63 -14.83 -12.40
CA PRO A 64 -1.38 -15.61 -13.38
C PRO A 64 -1.58 -14.87 -14.71
N PRO A 65 -1.25 -15.48 -15.87
CA PRO A 65 -1.25 -14.81 -17.16
C PRO A 65 -2.70 -14.56 -17.61
N ASN A 66 -3.15 -13.33 -17.43
CA ASN A 66 -4.39 -12.82 -17.98
C ASN A 66 -4.18 -11.34 -18.27
N ARG A 67 -4.93 -10.76 -19.21
CA ARG A 67 -4.86 -9.32 -19.55
C ARG A 67 -5.31 -8.47 -18.34
N ILE A 68 -4.37 -8.28 -17.42
CA ILE A 68 -4.56 -7.70 -16.10
C ILE A 68 -3.89 -6.33 -16.11
N PHE A 69 -4.62 -5.33 -15.61
CA PHE A 69 -4.00 -4.09 -15.18
C PHE A 69 -3.47 -4.27 -13.76
N ARG A 70 -2.14 -4.27 -13.58
CA ARG A 70 -1.50 -4.57 -12.29
C ARG A 70 -1.52 -3.34 -11.40
N LEU A 71 -2.00 -3.49 -10.15
CA LEU A 71 -2.10 -2.39 -9.20
C LEU A 71 -1.27 -2.68 -7.94
N PHE A 72 -0.36 -1.77 -7.62
CA PHE A 72 0.42 -1.76 -6.39
C PHE A 72 0.05 -0.53 -5.56
N ASN A 73 -0.42 -0.75 -4.33
CA ASN A 73 -0.81 0.30 -3.40
C ASN A 73 0.05 0.20 -2.15
N LEU A 74 0.87 1.21 -1.88
CA LEU A 74 1.80 1.24 -0.73
C LEU A 74 2.60 -0.05 -0.58
N SER A 75 3.03 -0.63 -1.69
CA SER A 75 3.68 -1.95 -1.68
C SER A 75 4.89 -2.04 -2.59
N PHE A 76 5.07 -1.10 -3.54
CA PHE A 76 6.15 -1.21 -4.51
C PHE A 76 7.52 -0.93 -3.86
N HIS A 77 7.54 -0.11 -2.81
CA HIS A 77 8.72 0.16 -1.98
C HIS A 77 9.21 -1.02 -1.12
N HIS A 78 8.49 -2.15 -1.11
CA HIS A 78 8.98 -3.39 -0.49
C HIS A 78 9.90 -4.20 -1.40
N PHE A 79 9.85 -3.96 -2.71
CA PHE A 79 10.68 -4.71 -3.67
C PHE A 79 12.05 -4.05 -3.82
N PRO A 80 13.16 -4.77 -3.63
CA PRO A 80 14.47 -4.28 -4.02
C PRO A 80 14.57 -4.19 -5.55
N ASP A 81 15.52 -3.43 -6.07
CA ASP A 81 15.65 -3.15 -7.51
C ASP A 81 15.64 -4.40 -8.40
N PRO A 82 16.35 -5.50 -8.09
CA PRO A 82 16.30 -6.70 -8.93
C PRO A 82 14.88 -7.29 -9.04
N ALA A 83 14.13 -7.31 -7.94
CA ALA A 83 12.76 -7.81 -7.94
C ALA A 83 11.80 -6.84 -8.65
N ALA A 84 11.99 -5.53 -8.46
CA ALA A 84 11.19 -4.52 -9.16
C ALA A 84 11.38 -4.57 -10.68
N ILE A 85 12.61 -4.79 -11.15
CA ILE A 85 12.93 -4.98 -12.57
C ILE A 85 12.19 -6.20 -13.12
N GLU A 86 12.19 -7.32 -12.40
CA GLU A 86 11.50 -8.53 -12.84
C GLU A 86 9.98 -8.35 -12.89
N ILE A 87 9.39 -7.67 -11.90
CA ILE A 87 7.97 -7.30 -11.91
C ILE A 87 7.64 -6.46 -13.14
N LEU A 88 8.48 -5.47 -13.47
CA LEU A 88 8.27 -4.59 -14.62
C LEU A 88 8.42 -5.36 -15.94
N ARG A 89 9.43 -6.22 -16.07
CA ARG A 89 9.63 -7.08 -17.25
C ARG A 89 8.42 -7.97 -17.49
N SER A 90 8.02 -8.72 -16.47
CA SER A 90 6.81 -9.56 -16.50
C SER A 90 5.55 -8.76 -16.83
N THR A 91 5.45 -7.52 -16.37
CA THR A 91 4.33 -6.63 -16.72
C THR A 91 4.32 -6.32 -18.21
N MET A 92 5.46 -5.99 -18.81
CA MET A 92 5.56 -5.72 -20.24
C MET A 92 5.20 -6.95 -21.09
N GLU A 93 5.50 -8.15 -20.59
CA GLU A 93 5.24 -9.40 -21.31
C GLU A 93 3.79 -9.87 -21.21
N THR A 94 3.11 -9.65 -20.08
CA THR A 94 1.86 -10.35 -19.76
C THR A 94 0.68 -9.46 -19.34
N ALA A 95 0.88 -8.15 -19.18
CA ALA A 95 -0.14 -7.22 -18.70
C ALA A 95 -0.38 -6.06 -19.68
N ASP A 96 -1.60 -5.51 -19.66
CA ASP A 96 -1.93 -4.32 -20.46
C ASP A 96 -1.44 -3.02 -19.82
N GLY A 97 -1.05 -3.06 -18.54
CA GLY A 97 -0.54 -1.89 -17.84
C GLY A 97 -0.29 -2.11 -16.35
N ILE A 98 0.30 -1.10 -15.72
CA ILE A 98 0.61 -1.06 -14.30
C ILE A 98 0.28 0.31 -13.71
N ALA A 99 -0.25 0.33 -12.49
CA ALA A 99 -0.34 1.50 -11.64
C ALA A 99 0.36 1.23 -10.31
N ILE A 100 1.19 2.17 -9.90
CA ILE A 100 1.86 2.19 -8.60
C ILE A 100 1.40 3.46 -7.88
N ILE A 101 0.81 3.29 -6.71
CA ILE A 101 0.29 4.38 -5.88
C ILE A 101 1.05 4.35 -4.55
N GLU A 102 1.91 5.33 -4.37
CA GLU A 102 2.68 5.56 -3.14
C GLU A 102 2.25 6.89 -2.52
N LEU A 103 2.00 6.91 -1.20
CA LEU A 103 1.67 8.15 -0.46
C LEU A 103 2.89 8.72 0.27
N GLN A 104 3.93 7.90 0.43
CA GLN A 104 5.16 8.27 1.11
C GLN A 104 6.18 8.75 0.10
N ASP A 105 6.90 9.81 0.44
CA ASP A 105 8.03 10.31 -0.35
C ASP A 105 9.19 10.72 0.56
N ARG A 106 10.30 11.13 -0.05
CA ARG A 106 11.54 11.48 0.68
C ARG A 106 11.60 12.94 1.10
N ARG A 107 10.52 13.71 0.96
CA ARG A 107 10.50 15.11 1.40
C ARG A 107 10.56 15.14 2.93
N LEU A 108 11.28 16.12 3.45
CA LEU A 108 11.44 16.31 4.90
C LEU A 108 10.08 16.40 5.63
N GLY A 109 9.06 16.98 5.00
CA GLY A 109 7.71 17.02 5.56
C GLY A 109 7.10 15.63 5.77
N CYS A 110 7.26 14.71 4.80
CA CYS A 110 6.75 13.35 4.90
C CYS A 110 7.54 12.55 5.95
N LEU A 111 8.87 12.64 5.92
CA LEU A 111 9.75 12.02 6.92
C LEU A 111 9.46 12.52 8.35
N ALA A 112 9.29 13.83 8.52
CA ALA A 112 8.94 14.43 9.81
C ALA A 112 7.56 13.95 10.26
N MET A 113 6.56 13.96 9.38
CA MET A 113 5.21 13.47 9.70
C MET A 113 5.25 12.02 10.20
N MET A 114 5.99 11.13 9.52
CA MET A 114 6.14 9.73 9.95
C MET A 114 6.95 9.60 11.26
N GLY A 115 8.04 10.36 11.38
CA GLY A 115 8.92 10.32 12.55
C GLY A 115 8.31 10.92 13.82
N PHE A 116 7.34 11.83 13.70
CA PHE A 116 6.66 12.47 14.84
C PHE A 116 5.35 11.80 15.25
N ASN A 117 4.99 10.64 14.68
CA ASN A 117 3.78 9.90 15.08
C ASN A 117 3.76 9.56 16.59
N TRP A 118 4.92 9.43 17.25
CA TRP A 118 4.99 9.22 18.69
C TRP A 118 4.39 10.36 19.52
N MET A 119 4.30 11.59 18.98
CA MET A 119 3.70 12.73 19.68
C MET A 119 2.21 12.52 20.00
N PHE A 120 1.54 11.63 19.26
CA PHE A 120 0.15 11.27 19.54
C PHE A 120 -0.02 10.37 20.77
N LEU A 121 1.05 9.72 21.25
CA LEU A 121 1.03 8.86 22.44
C LEU A 121 0.42 9.57 23.64
N TRP A 122 0.98 10.74 23.96
CA TRP A 122 0.58 11.54 25.11
C TRP A 122 -0.87 12.02 25.04
N LYS A 123 -1.39 12.19 23.82
CA LYS A 123 -2.77 12.60 23.60
C LYS A 123 -3.72 11.42 23.70
N ILE A 124 -3.39 10.26 23.13
CA ILE A 124 -4.33 9.13 23.02
C ILE A 124 -4.39 8.31 24.31
N THR A 125 -3.24 8.02 24.93
CA THR A 125 -3.16 7.06 26.05
C THR A 125 -4.03 7.44 27.26
N PRO A 126 -4.16 8.71 27.68
CA PRO A 126 -5.04 9.08 28.79
C PRO A 126 -6.53 8.82 28.52
N PHE A 127 -7.01 9.02 27.28
CA PHE A 127 -8.42 8.85 26.91
C PHE A 127 -8.84 7.38 26.79
N TRP A 128 -7.88 6.46 26.69
CA TRP A 128 -8.15 5.02 26.68
C TRP A 128 -8.26 4.41 28.08
N SER A 129 -7.94 5.18 29.12
CA SER A 129 -8.19 4.76 30.49
C SER A 129 -9.66 5.02 30.89
N GLU A 130 -10.31 4.03 31.51
CA GLU A 130 -11.66 4.21 32.03
C GLU A 130 -11.71 5.37 33.05
N PRO A 131 -12.63 6.35 32.89
CA PRO A 131 -12.69 7.54 33.75
C PRO A 131 -12.82 7.22 35.25
N LYS A 132 -13.52 6.11 35.57
CA LYS A 132 -13.94 5.71 36.92
C LYS A 132 -12.87 4.99 37.77
N ARG A 133 -11.66 4.75 37.24
CA ARG A 133 -10.59 4.06 38.00
C ARG A 133 -9.94 4.99 39.04
N SER A 134 -9.57 4.43 40.21
CA SER A 134 -8.79 5.14 41.23
C SER A 134 -7.39 5.51 40.70
N LEU A 135 -6.78 6.55 41.27
CA LEU A 135 -5.48 7.08 40.81
C LEU A 135 -4.38 6.01 40.78
N ILE A 136 -4.32 5.16 41.82
CA ILE A 136 -3.35 4.05 41.92
C ILE A 136 -3.57 3.02 40.81
N ARG A 137 -4.83 2.64 40.53
CA ARG A 137 -5.15 1.71 39.43
C ARG A 137 -4.88 2.31 38.06
N LYS A 138 -5.04 3.63 37.90
CA LYS A 138 -4.63 4.35 36.69
C LYS A 138 -3.13 4.28 36.50
N MET A 139 -2.31 4.54 37.53
CA MET A 139 -0.85 4.44 37.44
C MET A 139 -0.36 3.02 37.13
N LEU A 140 -0.89 2.01 37.82
CA LEU A 140 -0.57 0.60 37.58
C LEU A 140 -0.95 0.13 36.17
N TRP A 141 -2.01 0.70 35.60
CA TRP A 141 -2.43 0.42 34.23
C TRP A 141 -1.61 1.21 33.20
N LEU A 142 -1.31 2.49 33.45
CA LEU A 142 -0.63 3.37 32.51
C LEU A 142 0.80 2.92 32.22
N PHE A 143 1.56 2.48 33.22
CA PHE A 143 2.97 2.15 33.04
C PHE A 143 3.22 1.01 32.02
N PRO A 144 2.66 -0.20 32.16
CA PRO A 144 2.86 -1.26 31.18
C PRO A 144 2.27 -0.92 29.81
N ASN A 145 1.13 -0.21 29.78
CA ASN A 145 0.52 0.24 28.52
C ASN A 145 1.42 1.26 27.79
N MET A 146 2.00 2.23 28.50
CA MET A 146 2.94 3.19 27.92
C MET A 146 4.15 2.50 27.29
N VAL A 147 4.69 1.45 27.92
CA VAL A 147 5.79 0.66 27.34
C VAL A 147 5.36 -0.04 26.05
N ILE A 148 4.20 -0.71 26.06
CA ILE A 148 3.66 -1.39 24.86
C ILE A 148 3.41 -0.37 23.74
N TYR A 149 2.78 0.76 24.05
CA TYR A 149 2.50 1.79 23.06
C TYR A 149 3.76 2.47 22.55
N ALA A 150 4.75 2.72 23.40
CA ALA A 150 6.03 3.24 22.96
C ALA A 150 6.67 2.28 21.95
N ALA A 151 6.63 0.98 22.19
CA ALA A 151 7.13 -0.01 21.24
C ALA A 151 6.32 -0.02 19.93
N VAL A 152 4.99 -0.03 19.99
CA VAL A 152 4.13 0.00 18.79
C VAL A 152 4.35 1.27 17.98
N LEU A 153 4.40 2.44 18.63
CA LEU A 153 4.61 3.71 17.94
C LEU A 153 6.03 3.85 17.40
N PHE A 154 7.03 3.34 18.10
CA PHE A 154 8.38 3.26 17.57
C PHE A 154 8.42 2.43 16.29
N THR A 155 7.81 1.24 16.31
CA THR A 155 7.70 0.38 15.13
C THR A 155 6.96 1.09 13.99
N LEU A 156 5.86 1.79 14.28
CA LEU A 156 5.10 2.54 13.28
C LEU A 156 5.90 3.72 12.69
N CYS A 157 6.63 4.46 13.53
CA CYS A 157 7.50 5.56 13.07
C CYS A 157 8.61 5.01 12.17
N TRP A 158 9.27 3.94 12.61
CA TRP A 158 10.34 3.30 11.87
C TRP A 158 9.84 2.76 10.52
N ASP A 159 8.75 2.00 10.53
CA ASP A 159 8.13 1.45 9.31
C ASP A 159 7.77 2.58 8.33
N GLY A 160 7.10 3.63 8.84
CA GLY A 160 6.74 4.81 8.05
C GLY A 160 7.95 5.53 7.43
N MET A 161 9.01 5.75 8.21
CA MET A 161 10.25 6.38 7.72
C MET A 161 11.00 5.47 6.73
N ALA A 162 11.08 4.17 7.00
CA ALA A 162 11.72 3.21 6.13
C ALA A 162 10.99 3.13 4.78
N SER A 163 9.66 3.20 4.78
CA SER A 163 8.87 3.28 3.54
C SER A 163 9.09 4.59 2.79
N CYS A 164 9.14 5.75 3.47
CA CYS A 164 9.53 7.02 2.83
C CYS A 164 10.87 6.91 2.10
N ILE A 165 11.90 6.38 2.76
CA ILE A 165 13.25 6.26 2.19
C ILE A 165 13.27 5.27 1.01
N ARG A 166 12.48 4.19 1.09
CA ARG A 166 12.41 3.16 0.04
C ARG A 166 11.45 3.52 -1.10
N THR A 167 10.60 4.53 -0.96
CA THR A 167 9.81 5.01 -2.08
C THR A 167 10.73 5.63 -3.12
N ARG A 168 10.52 5.20 -4.36
CA ARG A 168 11.26 5.67 -5.53
C ARG A 168 10.64 6.93 -6.07
N GLU A 169 11.47 7.89 -6.42
CA GLU A 169 11.05 9.06 -7.17
C GLU A 169 10.81 8.69 -8.63
N PHE A 170 10.13 9.56 -9.38
CA PHE A 170 9.75 9.29 -10.77
C PHE A 170 10.96 8.91 -11.65
N GLY A 171 12.09 9.63 -11.53
CA GLY A 171 13.30 9.34 -12.31
C GLY A 171 13.86 7.93 -12.05
N GLU A 172 13.96 7.54 -10.78
CA GLU A 172 14.44 6.21 -10.39
C GLU A 172 13.51 5.10 -10.90
N PHE A 173 12.20 5.35 -10.91
CA PHE A 173 11.24 4.43 -11.49
C PHE A 173 11.45 4.26 -13.00
N ILE A 174 11.65 5.36 -13.74
CA ILE A 174 11.93 5.30 -15.18
C ILE A 174 13.23 4.56 -15.47
N ASP A 175 14.26 4.71 -14.62
CA ASP A 175 15.51 3.95 -14.75
C ASP A 175 15.27 2.43 -14.59
N LEU A 176 14.38 2.02 -13.68
CA LEU A 176 14.00 0.60 -13.56
C LEU A 176 13.23 0.09 -14.78
N VAL A 177 12.34 0.91 -15.33
CA VAL A 177 11.61 0.57 -16.56
C VAL A 177 12.58 0.38 -17.72
N ALA A 178 13.57 1.27 -17.88
CA ALA A 178 14.59 1.15 -18.93
C ALA A 178 15.43 -0.12 -18.77
N LYS A 179 15.80 -0.48 -17.53
CA LYS A 179 16.51 -1.74 -17.22
C LYS A 179 15.66 -2.97 -17.49
N ALA A 180 14.36 -2.92 -17.20
CA ALA A 180 13.44 -4.03 -17.45
C ALA A 180 13.19 -4.27 -18.95
N ALA A 181 13.23 -3.22 -19.76
CA ALA A 181 13.11 -3.27 -21.22
C ALA A 181 14.45 -3.56 -21.93
N ASP A 182 15.52 -3.86 -21.20
CA ASP A 182 16.88 -4.06 -21.73
C ASP A 182 17.35 -2.91 -22.64
N GLY A 183 16.93 -1.67 -22.35
CA GLY A 183 17.24 -0.48 -23.13
C GLY A 183 16.54 -0.39 -24.49
N SER A 184 15.56 -1.26 -24.76
CA SER A 184 14.79 -1.28 -26.00
C SER A 184 13.46 -0.50 -25.88
N GLY A 185 12.93 -0.04 -27.02
CA GLY A 185 11.66 0.68 -27.09
C GLY A 185 11.78 2.21 -26.92
N PHE A 186 10.64 2.88 -26.83
CA PHE A 186 10.55 4.32 -26.59
C PHE A 186 9.70 4.57 -25.33
N VAL A 187 10.12 5.54 -24.51
CA VAL A 187 9.37 5.96 -23.33
C VAL A 187 8.71 7.30 -23.63
N LEU A 188 7.37 7.31 -23.67
CA LEU A 188 6.61 8.55 -23.70
C LEU A 188 6.35 9.00 -22.25
N LEU A 189 7.10 10.01 -21.81
CA LEU A 189 6.93 10.59 -20.49
C LEU A 189 5.86 11.68 -20.53
N THR A 190 4.74 11.45 -19.83
CA THR A 190 3.77 12.51 -19.54
C THR A 190 3.81 12.76 -18.04
N GLN A 191 4.41 13.88 -17.65
CA GLN A 191 4.40 14.31 -16.26
C GLN A 191 3.32 15.37 -16.07
N ARG A 192 2.28 15.02 -15.33
CA ARG A 192 1.30 16.00 -14.87
C ARG A 192 1.65 16.40 -13.45
N HIS A 193 2.33 17.53 -13.30
CA HIS A 193 2.43 18.19 -12.00
C HIS A 193 1.05 18.76 -11.66
N SER A 194 0.39 18.21 -10.64
CA SER A 194 -0.57 19.00 -9.87
C SER A 194 0.24 19.83 -8.88
N ILE A 195 0.47 21.09 -9.26
CA ILE A 195 1.26 22.15 -8.60
C ILE A 195 0.51 22.70 -7.36
N PRO A 196 1.13 23.36 -6.35
CA PRO A 196 2.57 23.52 -6.02
C PRO A 196 3.01 22.73 -4.77
#